data_AF-A0A1D3S1T0-F1
#
_entry.id   AF-A0A1D3S1T0-F1
#
_cell.length_a   1.000
_cell.length_b   1.000
_cell.length_c   1.000
_cell.angle_alpha   90.00
_cell.angle_beta   90.00
_cell.angle_gamma   90.00
#
_symmetry.space_group_name_H-M   'P 1'
#
loop_
_entity.id
_entity.type
_entity.pdbx_description
1 polymer ?
#
loop_
_entity_poly.entity_id
_entity_poly.type
_entity_poly.pdbx_seq_one_letter_code
_entity_poly.pdbx_strand_id
1 'polypeptide(L)'
;MFIKYYKMIINIFLFLFAVTIHVSNSLRYTGISSYICTPNRYSSNNVMDRTFISRLNVVDESIKNNEHIIKLTDNAKNKIKQLATEAEDKNLILKLCVENGGCKGLKYKLNPIKKEEIEDDDYIQQFDELKFILSIDSTSVIYIYNNILDYSNDLINGGFKFINPNATKKCGCGKSFNV
;
A
#
# COMPACT_ATOMS: atom_id res chain seq x y z
N MET A 1 55.78 -0.05 22.64
CA MET A 1 55.54 0.67 21.37
C MET A 1 54.61 -0.08 20.40
N PHE A 2 54.63 -1.42 20.37
CA PHE A 2 53.84 -2.26 19.45
C PHE A 2 52.30 -2.22 19.62
N ILE A 3 51.77 -1.99 20.82
CA ILE A 3 50.31 -2.05 21.08
C ILE A 3 49.55 -0.87 20.44
N LYS A 4 50.16 0.33 20.36
CA LYS A 4 49.55 1.47 19.67
C LYS A 4 49.43 1.23 18.16
N TYR A 5 50.40 0.52 17.58
CA TYR A 5 50.42 0.19 16.16
C TYR A 5 49.29 -0.78 15.79
N TYR A 6 49.03 -1.79 16.63
CA TYR A 6 47.97 -2.76 16.39
C TYR A 6 46.56 -2.13 16.47
N LYS A 7 46.36 -1.19 17.41
CA LYS A 7 45.09 -0.48 17.56
C LYS A 7 44.81 0.49 16.40
N MET A 8 45.86 1.07 15.81
CA MET A 8 45.75 1.90 14.62
C MET A 8 45.42 1.08 13.36
N ILE A 9 46.04 -0.10 13.22
CA ILE A 9 45.78 -1.01 12.08
C ILE A 9 44.35 -1.57 12.15
N ILE A 10 43.86 -1.94 13.33
CA ILE A 10 42.47 -2.43 13.50
C ILE A 10 41.45 -1.33 13.14
N ASN A 11 41.67 -0.08 13.57
CA ASN A 11 40.75 1.02 13.21
C ASN A 11 40.80 1.36 11.72
N ILE A 12 41.96 1.26 11.07
CA ILE A 12 42.07 1.43 9.61
C ILE A 12 41.34 0.29 8.88
N PHE A 13 41.45 -0.96 9.36
CA PHE A 13 40.73 -2.09 8.79
C PHE A 13 39.21 -1.97 8.98
N LEU A 14 38.74 -1.55 10.16
CA LEU A 14 37.31 -1.30 10.41
C LEU A 14 36.76 -0.15 9.56
N PHE A 15 37.56 0.91 9.33
CA PHE A 15 37.14 2.04 8.50
C PHE A 15 37.11 1.66 7.01
N LEU A 16 38.09 0.88 6.54
CA LEU A 16 38.08 0.34 5.18
C LEU A 16 36.92 -0.64 4.95
N PHE A 17 36.54 -1.45 5.95
CA PHE A 17 35.37 -2.33 5.89
C PHE A 17 34.04 -1.57 5.90
N ALA A 18 33.95 -0.46 6.66
CA ALA A 18 32.77 0.39 6.68
C ALA A 18 32.56 1.15 5.35
N VAL A 19 33.65 1.56 4.68
CA VAL A 19 33.59 2.26 3.39
C VAL A 19 33.22 1.31 2.24
N THR A 20 33.63 0.04 2.27
CA THR A 20 33.14 -0.96 1.30
C THR A 20 31.66 -1.28 1.47
N ILE A 21 31.14 -1.29 2.70
CA ILE A 21 29.68 -1.47 2.94
C ILE A 21 28.89 -0.26 2.43
N HIS A 22 29.42 0.96 2.53
CA HIS A 22 28.73 2.15 2.03
C HIS A 22 28.77 2.31 0.51
N VAL A 23 29.79 1.77 -0.18
CA VAL A 23 29.88 1.82 -1.65
C VAL A 23 29.16 0.65 -2.34
N SER A 24 28.90 -0.44 -1.63
CA SER A 24 28.15 -1.59 -2.19
C SER A 24 26.63 -1.37 -2.28
N ASN A 25 26.10 -0.32 -1.63
CA ASN A 25 24.67 0.00 -1.62
C ASN A 25 24.27 1.14 -2.58
N SER A 26 25.18 1.61 -3.44
CA SER A 26 24.94 2.78 -4.30
C SER A 26 24.92 2.51 -5.81
N LEU A 27 25.15 1.28 -6.28
CA LEU A 27 25.18 0.99 -7.73
C LEU A 27 24.48 -0.31 -8.10
N ARG A 28 23.14 -0.34 -8.00
CA ARG A 28 22.25 -1.06 -8.93
C ARG A 28 20.92 -0.32 -9.03
N TYR A 29 20.97 0.91 -9.51
CA TYR A 29 19.80 1.66 -10.00
C TYR A 29 19.89 1.73 -11.53
N THR A 30 19.76 0.58 -12.19
CA THR A 30 19.48 0.50 -13.62
C THR A 30 18.73 -0.79 -13.87
N GLY A 31 17.44 -0.70 -14.15
CA GLY A 31 16.62 -1.84 -14.49
C GLY A 31 15.16 -1.51 -14.24
N ILE A 32 14.47 -1.10 -15.30
CA ILE A 32 13.02 -1.09 -15.40
C ILE A 32 12.54 -2.47 -14.95
N SER A 33 12.00 -2.57 -13.73
CA SER A 33 11.41 -3.79 -13.21
C SER A 33 9.91 -3.55 -13.09
N SER A 34 9.19 -3.85 -14.16
CA SER A 34 7.75 -4.06 -14.13
C SER A 34 7.47 -5.18 -13.12
N TYR A 35 6.96 -4.82 -11.95
CA TYR A 35 6.54 -5.78 -10.94
C TYR A 35 5.25 -6.45 -11.42
N ILE A 36 5.39 -7.56 -12.15
CA ILE A 36 4.30 -8.51 -12.37
C ILE A 36 4.38 -9.54 -11.24
N CYS A 37 3.65 -9.29 -10.16
CA CYS A 37 3.38 -10.33 -9.15
C CYS A 37 2.28 -11.25 -9.70
N THR A 38 2.60 -12.54 -9.85
CA THR A 38 1.66 -13.55 -10.33
C THR A 38 0.69 -13.98 -9.23
N PRO A 39 -0.62 -14.11 -9.49
CA PRO A 39 -1.55 -14.65 -8.51
C PRO A 39 -1.48 -16.18 -8.52
N ASN A 40 -1.08 -16.77 -7.39
CA ASN A 40 -1.33 -18.16 -7.06
C ASN A 40 -1.45 -18.18 -5.52
N ARG A 41 -2.51 -18.64 -4.86
CA ARG A 41 -3.40 -19.75 -5.18
C ARG A 41 -4.57 -19.67 -4.18
N TYR A 42 -5.71 -19.08 -4.55
CA TYR A 42 -6.94 -19.22 -3.76
C TYR A 42 -7.56 -20.59 -4.08
N SER A 43 -7.47 -21.51 -3.12
CA SER A 43 -7.91 -22.90 -3.22
C SER A 43 -9.38 -23.00 -3.66
N SER A 44 -9.58 -23.67 -4.79
CA SER A 44 -10.88 -23.96 -5.39
C SER A 44 -11.63 -24.96 -4.52
N ASN A 45 -12.68 -24.53 -3.82
CA ASN A 45 -13.81 -25.37 -3.45
C ASN A 45 -14.98 -24.46 -3.09
N ASN A 46 -15.67 -23.97 -4.11
CA ASN A 46 -17.11 -23.71 -4.18
C ASN A 46 -17.38 -22.89 -5.45
N VAL A 47 -18.52 -23.17 -6.10
CA VAL A 47 -18.95 -22.63 -7.39
C VAL A 47 -18.67 -21.13 -7.49
N MET A 48 -17.58 -20.77 -8.18
CA MET A 48 -17.13 -19.40 -8.41
C MET A 48 -18.08 -18.72 -9.39
N ASP A 49 -18.70 -17.62 -8.95
CA ASP A 49 -19.51 -16.77 -9.80
C ASP A 49 -18.65 -16.26 -10.99
N ARG A 50 -19.12 -16.44 -12.21
CA ARG A 50 -18.44 -15.95 -13.44
C ARG A 50 -18.12 -14.46 -13.36
N THR A 51 -18.97 -13.70 -12.65
CA THR A 51 -18.77 -12.28 -12.38
C THR A 51 -17.52 -12.03 -11.52
N PHE A 52 -17.27 -12.87 -10.52
CA PHE A 52 -16.10 -12.77 -9.64
C PHE A 52 -14.81 -13.09 -10.40
N ILE A 53 -14.81 -14.16 -11.21
CA ILE A 53 -13.65 -14.51 -12.05
C ILE A 53 -13.34 -13.42 -13.07
N SER A 54 -14.37 -12.82 -13.70
CA SER A 54 -14.15 -11.70 -14.61
C SER A 54 -13.53 -10.48 -13.91
N ARG A 55 -13.91 -10.20 -12.66
CA ARG A 55 -13.33 -9.10 -11.89
C ARG A 55 -11.87 -9.40 -11.53
N LEU A 56 -11.55 -10.61 -11.08
CA LEU A 56 -10.15 -10.99 -10.79
C LEU A 56 -9.26 -10.81 -12.02
N ASN A 57 -9.68 -11.26 -13.20
CA ASN A 57 -8.90 -11.10 -14.42
C ASN A 57 -8.65 -9.62 -14.78
N VAL A 58 -9.67 -8.77 -14.61
CA VAL A 58 -9.55 -7.32 -14.87
C VAL A 58 -8.63 -6.64 -13.86
N VAL A 59 -8.68 -7.05 -12.59
CA VAL A 59 -7.74 -6.57 -11.56
C VAL A 59 -6.32 -6.99 -11.94
N ASP A 60 -6.09 -8.26 -12.30
CA ASP A 60 -4.78 -8.78 -12.70
C ASP A 60 -4.20 -8.04 -13.92
N GLU A 61 -5.04 -7.72 -14.91
CA GLU A 61 -4.65 -6.91 -16.06
C GLU A 61 -4.30 -5.47 -15.67
N SER A 62 -5.11 -4.85 -14.81
CA SER A 62 -4.85 -3.49 -14.32
C SER A 62 -3.53 -3.41 -13.56
N ILE A 63 -3.24 -4.41 -12.71
CA ILE A 63 -1.96 -4.54 -11.99
C ILE A 63 -0.81 -4.71 -12.97
N LYS A 64 -0.93 -5.60 -13.97
CA LYS A 64 0.12 -5.79 -15.00
C LYS A 64 0.43 -4.52 -15.77
N ASN A 65 -0.57 -3.68 -15.98
CA ASN A 65 -0.43 -2.39 -16.67
C ASN A 65 0.05 -1.26 -15.74
N ASN A 66 0.38 -1.56 -14.47
CA ASN A 66 0.73 -0.59 -13.43
C ASN A 66 -0.36 0.50 -13.23
N GLU A 67 -1.63 0.16 -13.47
CA GLU A 67 -2.72 1.09 -13.24
C GLU A 67 -3.14 1.10 -11.78
N HIS A 68 -3.52 2.28 -11.29
CA HIS A 68 -3.99 2.41 -9.93
C HIS A 68 -5.41 1.82 -9.78
N ILE A 69 -5.50 0.63 -9.17
CA ILE A 69 -6.71 -0.02 -8.61
C ILE A 69 -7.69 0.95 -7.92
N ILE A 70 -7.20 1.86 -7.07
CA ILE A 70 -8.00 2.91 -6.40
C ILE A 70 -7.51 4.31 -6.81
N LYS A 71 -8.45 5.23 -6.98
CA LYS A 71 -8.18 6.64 -7.34
C LYS A 71 -8.37 7.55 -6.13
N LEU A 72 -7.70 8.70 -6.13
CA LEU A 72 -7.80 9.70 -5.05
C LEU A 72 -8.53 10.95 -5.55
N THR A 73 -9.48 11.48 -4.77
CA THR A 73 -10.02 12.83 -4.98
C THR A 73 -9.00 13.89 -4.58
N ASP A 74 -9.20 15.13 -5.02
CA ASP A 74 -8.30 16.23 -4.64
C ASP A 74 -8.34 16.52 -3.14
N ASN A 75 -9.49 16.35 -2.48
CA ASN A 75 -9.61 16.48 -1.03
C ASN A 75 -8.77 15.43 -0.30
N ALA A 76 -8.83 14.17 -0.74
CA ALA A 76 -8.00 13.10 -0.19
C ALA A 76 -6.51 13.38 -0.40
N LYS A 77 -6.11 13.80 -1.60
CA LYS A 77 -4.71 14.16 -1.90
C LYS A 77 -4.21 15.27 -0.99
N ASN A 78 -5.01 16.33 -0.79
CA ASN A 78 -4.64 17.44 0.08
C ASN A 78 -4.46 16.99 1.53
N LYS A 79 -5.37 16.14 2.03
CA LYS A 79 -5.23 15.61 3.39
C LYS A 79 -4.03 14.68 3.53
N ILE A 80 -3.78 13.82 2.55
CA ILE A 80 -2.63 12.91 2.53
C ILE A 80 -1.33 13.72 2.52
N LYS A 81 -1.22 14.78 1.71
CA LYS A 81 -0.05 15.67 1.73
C LYS A 81 0.19 16.26 3.12
N GLN A 82 -0.87 16.72 3.78
CA GLN A 82 -0.76 17.23 5.15
C GLN A 82 -0.23 16.15 6.11
N LEU A 83 -0.82 14.95 6.09
CA LEU A 83 -0.38 13.83 6.94
C LEU A 83 1.06 13.40 6.63
N ALA A 84 1.46 13.43 5.36
CA ALA A 84 2.81 13.11 4.93
C ALA A 84 3.85 14.16 5.39
N THR A 85 3.46 15.42 5.56
CA THR A 85 4.34 16.44 6.17
C THR A 85 4.48 16.29 7.67
N GLU A 86 3.48 15.69 8.34
CA GLU A 86 3.49 15.43 9.78
C GLU A 86 4.19 14.10 10.12
N ALA A 87 4.32 13.19 9.14
CA ALA A 87 5.03 11.92 9.32
C ALA A 87 6.54 12.14 9.46
N GLU A 88 7.15 11.41 10.38
CA GLU A 88 8.61 11.43 10.60
C GLU A 88 9.36 10.68 9.48
N ASP A 89 8.67 9.76 8.81
CA ASP A 89 9.21 8.94 7.72
C ASP A 89 9.20 9.65 6.37
N LYS A 90 10.04 9.18 5.44
CA LYS A 90 10.15 9.76 4.09
C LYS A 90 8.84 9.72 3.30
N ASN A 91 8.03 8.68 3.53
CA ASN A 91 6.73 8.47 2.91
C ASN A 91 5.71 8.12 3.98
N LEU A 92 4.49 8.67 3.85
CA LEU A 92 3.34 8.18 4.58
C LEU A 92 2.94 6.82 3.98
N ILE A 93 2.80 5.80 4.81
CA ILE A 93 2.35 4.48 4.37
C ILE A 93 1.04 4.17 5.07
N LEU A 94 -0.01 3.91 4.28
CA LEU A 94 -1.30 3.46 4.79
C LEU A 94 -1.59 2.05 4.27
N LYS A 95 -2.02 1.15 5.16
CA LYS A 95 -2.54 -0.17 4.82
C LYS A 95 -4.06 -0.12 4.73
N LEU A 96 -4.59 -0.56 3.60
CA LEU A 96 -6.02 -0.70 3.32
C LEU A 96 -6.42 -2.17 3.33
N CYS A 97 -7.34 -2.51 4.21
CA CYS A 97 -7.97 -3.82 4.26
C CYS A 97 -9.49 -3.72 4.38
N VAL A 98 -10.17 -4.80 4.02
CA VAL A 98 -11.62 -4.94 4.15
C VAL A 98 -11.92 -5.96 5.24
N GLU A 99 -12.64 -5.52 6.26
CA GLU A 99 -13.02 -6.34 7.42
C GLU A 99 -14.53 -6.54 7.47
N ASN A 100 -14.98 -7.60 8.15
CA ASN A 100 -16.39 -7.80 8.45
C ASN A 100 -16.88 -6.74 9.45
N GLY A 101 -17.87 -5.94 9.03
CA GLY A 101 -18.44 -4.84 9.82
C GLY A 101 -19.66 -5.21 10.68
N GLY A 102 -20.05 -6.49 10.72
CA GLY A 102 -21.21 -6.99 11.47
C GLY A 102 -22.26 -7.67 10.59
N CYS A 103 -23.49 -7.81 11.08
CA CYS A 103 -24.54 -8.68 10.51
C CYS A 103 -24.88 -8.47 9.03
N LYS A 104 -24.48 -7.35 8.39
CA LYS A 104 -24.94 -7.00 7.03
C LYS A 104 -23.90 -6.24 6.18
N GLY A 105 -22.59 -6.32 6.44
CA GLY A 105 -21.66 -5.70 5.50
C GLY A 105 -20.18 -5.73 5.80
N LEU A 106 -19.44 -5.27 4.81
CA LEU A 106 -18.00 -5.07 4.82
C LEU A 106 -17.66 -3.63 5.21
N LYS A 107 -16.50 -3.44 5.82
CA LYS A 107 -15.96 -2.15 6.24
C LYS A 107 -14.53 -2.01 5.73
N TYR A 108 -14.23 -0.85 5.15
CA TYR A 108 -12.85 -0.47 4.83
C TYR A 108 -12.14 0.03 6.08
N LYS A 109 -10.89 -0.39 6.26
CA LYS A 109 -10.01 0.06 7.32
C LYS A 109 -8.72 0.57 6.70
N LEU A 110 -8.32 1.77 7.12
CA LEU A 110 -7.14 2.45 6.65
C LEU A 110 -6.27 2.80 7.86
N ASN A 111 -5.11 2.15 7.97
CA ASN A 111 -4.23 2.28 9.12
C ASN A 111 -2.85 2.78 8.68
N PRO A 112 -2.22 3.72 9.40
CA PRO A 112 -0.81 4.00 9.21
C PRO A 112 0.03 2.81 9.66
N ILE A 113 1.02 2.44 8.85
CA ILE A 113 1.95 1.35 9.13
C ILE A 113 3.37 1.80 8.82
N LYS A 114 4.38 1.08 9.33
CA LYS A 114 5.77 1.27 8.92
C LYS A 114 6.12 0.46 7.69
N LYS A 115 7.26 0.76 7.06
CA LYS A 115 7.70 0.08 5.84
C LYS A 115 7.93 -1.41 6.06
N GLU A 116 8.39 -1.79 7.24
CA GLU A 116 8.69 -3.18 7.62
C GLU A 116 7.41 -4.02 7.87
N GLU A 117 6.25 -3.36 7.98
CA GLU A 117 4.94 -4.01 8.19
C GLU A 117 4.19 -4.24 6.87
N ILE A 118 4.77 -3.87 5.72
CA ILE A 118 4.22 -4.21 4.40
C ILE A 118 4.43 -5.70 4.19
N GLU A 119 3.37 -6.41 3.83
CA GLU A 119 3.41 -7.84 3.54
C GLU A 119 3.83 -8.08 2.07
N ASP A 120 4.51 -9.20 1.80
CA ASP A 120 5.09 -9.49 0.48
C ASP A 120 4.05 -9.64 -0.63
N ASP A 121 2.81 -10.01 -0.29
CA ASP A 121 1.69 -10.16 -1.20
C ASP A 121 0.76 -8.94 -1.24
N ASP A 122 1.04 -7.90 -0.45
CA ASP A 122 0.29 -6.64 -0.51
C ASP A 122 0.45 -6.01 -1.91
N TYR A 123 -0.64 -5.48 -2.43
CA TYR A 123 -0.60 -4.64 -3.63
C TYR A 123 -0.19 -3.23 -3.27
N ILE A 124 0.86 -2.75 -3.93
CA ILE A 124 1.45 -1.45 -3.62
C ILE A 124 1.07 -0.44 -4.70
N GLN A 125 0.52 0.70 -4.27
CA GLN A 125 0.37 1.88 -5.10
C GLN A 125 1.19 3.02 -4.56
N GLN A 126 2.02 3.60 -5.41
CA GLN A 126 2.90 4.70 -5.03
C GLN A 126 2.41 6.00 -5.67
N PHE A 127 2.32 7.04 -4.86
CA PHE A 127 1.96 8.39 -5.26
C PHE A 127 3.14 9.30 -4.92
N ASP A 128 4.14 9.31 -5.81
CA ASP A 128 5.42 10.00 -5.60
C ASP A 128 5.23 11.50 -5.32
N GLU A 129 4.29 12.14 -6.00
CA GLU A 129 3.97 13.55 -5.84
C GLU A 129 3.33 13.89 -4.48
N LEU A 130 2.86 12.87 -3.76
CA LEU A 130 2.25 12.99 -2.44
C LEU A 130 3.16 12.46 -1.33
N LYS A 131 4.31 11.86 -1.66
CA LYS A 131 5.13 11.06 -0.72
C LYS A 131 4.30 10.03 0.02
N PHE A 132 3.45 9.32 -0.72
CA PHE A 132 2.45 8.43 -0.15
C PHE A 132 2.51 7.05 -0.80
N ILE A 133 2.43 6.02 0.02
CA ILE A 133 2.33 4.63 -0.40
C ILE A 133 1.06 4.05 0.20
N LEU A 134 0.23 3.45 -0.64
CA LEU A 134 -0.92 2.67 -0.22
C LEU A 134 -0.57 1.19 -0.38
N SER A 135 -0.46 0.47 0.73
CA SER A 135 -0.44 -0.99 0.76
C SER A 135 -1.88 -1.49 0.82
N ILE A 136 -2.24 -2.45 -0.02
CA ILE A 136 -3.57 -3.03 -0.11
C ILE A 136 -3.46 -4.52 0.15
N ASP A 137 -4.17 -4.99 1.16
CA ASP A 137 -4.26 -6.41 1.49
C ASP A 137 -4.73 -7.23 0.28
N SER A 138 -4.00 -8.30 -0.04
CA SER A 138 -4.19 -9.12 -1.24
C SER A 138 -5.61 -9.71 -1.35
N THR A 139 -6.18 -10.09 -0.21
CA THR A 139 -7.53 -10.67 -0.10
C THR A 139 -8.63 -9.63 -0.28
N SER A 140 -8.30 -8.35 -0.03
CA SER A 140 -9.23 -7.23 -0.04
C SER A 140 -9.37 -6.56 -1.41
N VAL A 141 -8.44 -6.80 -2.34
CA VAL A 141 -8.35 -6.08 -3.63
C VAL A 141 -9.64 -6.10 -4.44
N ILE A 142 -10.31 -7.26 -4.52
CA ILE A 142 -11.53 -7.39 -5.33
C ILE A 142 -12.68 -6.50 -4.83
N TYR A 143 -12.68 -6.15 -3.55
CA TYR A 143 -13.66 -5.23 -2.95
C TYR A 143 -13.25 -3.76 -3.11
N ILE A 144 -11.99 -3.50 -3.47
CA ILE A 144 -11.39 -2.17 -3.56
C ILE A 144 -11.30 -1.69 -5.02
N TYR A 145 -11.30 -2.61 -5.98
CA TYR A 145 -11.12 -2.31 -7.38
C TYR A 145 -12.08 -1.23 -7.91
N ASN A 146 -11.50 -0.22 -8.56
CA ASN A 146 -12.16 0.95 -9.13
C ASN A 146 -12.88 1.83 -8.09
N ASN A 147 -12.55 1.71 -6.80
CA ASN A 147 -13.02 2.64 -5.79
C ASN A 147 -12.31 4.00 -5.92
N ILE A 148 -12.91 5.00 -5.27
CA ILE A 148 -12.34 6.33 -5.11
C ILE A 148 -12.21 6.62 -3.61
N LEU A 149 -11.00 6.95 -3.16
CA LEU A 149 -10.73 7.44 -1.81
C LEU A 149 -10.93 8.96 -1.78
N ASP A 150 -11.84 9.40 -0.92
CA ASP A 150 -12.17 10.80 -0.66
C ASP A 150 -11.89 11.16 0.81
N TYR A 151 -11.88 12.46 1.12
CA TYR A 151 -11.76 12.96 2.48
C TYR A 151 -12.80 14.06 2.73
N SER A 152 -13.52 13.95 3.85
CA SER A 152 -14.44 14.99 4.30
C SER A 152 -13.90 15.71 5.54
N ASN A 153 -14.02 17.04 5.54
CA ASN A 153 -13.70 17.91 6.67
C ASN A 153 -14.88 18.11 7.63
N ASP A 154 -15.98 17.35 7.49
CA ASP A 154 -17.16 17.49 8.35
C ASP A 154 -16.78 17.31 9.83
N LEU A 155 -17.26 18.19 10.71
CA LEU A 155 -16.93 18.13 12.14
C LEU A 155 -17.42 16.83 12.82
N ILE A 156 -18.56 16.30 12.38
CA ILE A 156 -19.22 15.15 13.03
C ILE A 156 -18.91 13.84 12.29
N ASN A 157 -18.85 13.86 10.96
CA ASN A 157 -18.68 12.68 10.10
C ASN A 157 -17.52 12.83 9.12
N GLY A 158 -16.52 13.62 9.49
CA GLY A 158 -15.29 13.81 8.72
C GLY A 158 -14.41 12.58 8.74
N GLY A 159 -13.40 12.59 7.88
CA GLY A 159 -12.47 11.49 7.69
C GLY A 159 -12.46 10.95 6.26
N PHE A 160 -11.64 9.92 6.07
CA PHE A 160 -11.53 9.22 4.79
C PHE A 160 -12.82 8.45 4.48
N LYS A 161 -13.27 8.56 3.23
CA LYS A 161 -14.49 7.94 2.71
C LYS A 161 -14.15 7.17 1.44
N PHE A 162 -14.72 5.97 1.31
CA PHE A 162 -14.56 5.15 0.11
C PHE A 162 -15.84 5.22 -0.71
N ILE A 163 -15.71 5.68 -1.95
CA ILE A 163 -16.80 5.75 -2.91
C ILE A 163 -16.61 4.57 -3.86
N ASN A 164 -17.47 3.56 -3.73
CA ASN A 164 -17.49 2.42 -4.64
C ASN A 164 -18.50 2.69 -5.76
N PRO A 165 -18.07 2.97 -7.00
CA PRO A 165 -18.98 3.18 -8.13
C PRO A 165 -19.78 1.92 -8.50
N ASN A 166 -19.28 0.74 -8.11
CA ASN A 166 -19.93 -0.55 -8.33
C ASN A 166 -20.95 -0.89 -7.23
N ALA A 167 -21.06 -0.10 -6.16
CA ALA A 167 -22.00 -0.39 -5.06
C ALA A 167 -23.44 -0.07 -5.46
N THR A 168 -24.26 -1.11 -5.56
CA THR A 168 -25.69 -1.02 -5.91
C THR A 168 -26.57 -0.50 -4.75
N LYS A 169 -26.08 -0.52 -3.50
CA LYS A 169 -26.78 0.02 -2.32
C LYS A 169 -25.81 0.73 -1.38
N LYS A 170 -26.07 2.00 -1.09
CA LYS A 170 -25.37 2.78 -0.06
C LYS A 170 -26.14 2.63 1.27
N CYS A 171 -25.49 2.12 2.32
CA CYS A 171 -26.10 2.14 3.66
C CYS A 171 -26.18 3.60 4.14
N GLY A 172 -27.31 4.01 4.70
CA GLY A 172 -27.62 5.41 5.05
C GLY A 172 -26.66 6.09 6.04
N CYS A 173 -25.71 5.37 6.62
CA CYS A 173 -24.68 5.90 7.53
C CYS A 173 -23.29 6.10 6.88
N GLY A 174 -23.10 5.74 5.61
CA GLY A 174 -21.86 6.01 4.85
C GLY A 174 -20.61 5.22 5.25
N LYS A 175 -20.72 4.30 6.23
CA LYS A 175 -19.58 3.51 6.77
C LYS A 175 -19.61 2.02 6.43
N SER A 176 -20.59 1.56 5.63
CA SER A 176 -20.74 0.15 5.28
C SER A 176 -21.38 0.00 3.90
N PHE A 177 -20.94 -1.03 3.18
CA PHE A 177 -21.55 -1.45 1.92
C PHE A 177 -21.87 -2.95 1.99
N ASN A 178 -22.95 -3.33 1.30
CA ASN A 178 -23.31 -4.72 1.07
C ASN A 178 -22.95 -5.02 -0.40
N VAL A 179 -22.14 -6.05 -0.61
CA VAL A 179 -21.75 -6.56 -1.95
C VAL A 179 -22.68 -7.67 -2.38
#